data_AF-A0A933WGR9-F1
#
_entry.id   AF-A0A933WGR9-F1
#
_cell.length_a   1.000
_cell.length_b   1.000
_cell.length_c   1.000
_cell.angle_alpha   90.00
_cell.angle_beta   90.00
_cell.angle_gamma   90.00
#
_symmetry.space_group_name_H-M   'P 1'
#
loop_
_entity.id
_entity.type
_entity.pdbx_description
1 polymer ?
#
loop_
_entity_poly.entity_id
_entity_poly.type
_entity_poly.pdbx_seq_one_letter_code
_entity_poly.pdbx_strand_id
1 'polypeptide(L)'
;MKDYYDYFDGYTEGKDTRMFGTEAWDETIEAEERTPVFVEGEKDPIRLYLKEMGAVPLLTKEGEVEIARKIEEEREKVVRVVFSLPFTLRKIITLGRMVRSGEAPLAEIIQNGEEETEEHLLLERKRFFEVTEKINGLYQKRKGYLKRLKETTPITLVKGGSRKRDISPPYALIKVLEENRDQILEKVRDLRLKEDVITTFSEELKRLILHIDELHRKIANIRKRKRVRYSKSEIEKECERYRKEIEKKESVFGMKFVEMRKALRVLVQGEREVLEAK
;
A
#
# COMPACT_ATOMS: atom_id res chain seq x y z
N MET A 1 8.44 -21.28 -0.35
CA MET A 1 7.78 -20.85 0.90
C MET A 1 6.87 -19.71 0.48
N LYS A 2 5.56 -19.94 0.38
CA LYS A 2 4.61 -18.87 0.08
C LYS A 2 4.45 -18.06 1.36
N ASP A 3 5.14 -16.92 1.42
CA ASP A 3 5.13 -16.03 2.57
C ASP A 3 3.77 -15.31 2.69
N TYR A 4 3.57 -14.61 3.80
CA TYR A 4 2.36 -13.84 4.14
C TYR A 4 1.80 -12.96 2.99
N TYR A 5 2.57 -12.69 1.92
CA TYR A 5 2.30 -11.66 0.92
C TYR A 5 2.22 -12.15 -0.54
N ASP A 6 2.03 -13.45 -0.81
CA ASP A 6 1.68 -13.93 -2.17
C ASP A 6 0.27 -13.45 -2.64
N TYR A 7 -0.39 -12.56 -1.89
CA TYR A 7 -1.69 -11.96 -2.17
C TYR A 7 -1.75 -11.00 -3.37
N PHE A 8 -0.61 -10.72 -3.99
CA PHE A 8 -0.50 -9.91 -5.20
C PHE A 8 -0.14 -10.72 -6.45
N ASP A 9 -0.09 -12.06 -6.37
CA ASP A 9 0.16 -12.95 -7.52
C ASP A 9 -0.93 -12.84 -8.62
N GLY A 10 -2.07 -12.21 -8.34
CA GLY A 10 -3.07 -11.85 -9.36
C GLY A 10 -2.70 -10.63 -10.21
N TYR A 11 -1.62 -9.91 -9.84
CA TYR A 11 -0.98 -8.86 -10.62
C TYR A 11 0.28 -9.42 -11.29
N THR A 12 0.17 -10.57 -11.95
CA THR A 12 1.29 -11.12 -12.74
C THR A 12 1.51 -10.29 -13.98
N GLU A 13 2.65 -9.60 -13.99
CA GLU A 13 3.59 -9.54 -15.12
C GLU A 13 2.98 -9.19 -16.48
N GLY A 14 2.36 -8.01 -16.56
CA GLY A 14 2.44 -7.22 -17.79
C GLY A 14 3.88 -6.73 -17.96
N LYS A 15 4.60 -7.29 -18.94
CA LYS A 15 5.94 -6.96 -19.45
C LYS A 15 6.54 -5.61 -18.97
N ASP A 16 7.04 -5.54 -17.73
CA ASP A 16 7.94 -4.46 -17.34
C ASP A 16 8.88 -4.83 -16.18
N THR A 17 9.24 -6.11 -16.10
CA THR A 17 10.18 -6.67 -15.12
C THR A 17 11.64 -6.21 -15.32
N ARG A 18 11.88 -5.13 -16.09
CA ARG A 18 13.22 -4.61 -16.42
C ARG A 18 13.53 -3.20 -15.93
N MET A 19 12.62 -2.50 -15.24
CA MET A 19 12.79 -1.06 -14.97
C MET A 19 12.98 -0.64 -13.50
N PHE A 20 13.36 -1.54 -12.58
CA PHE A 20 13.74 -1.12 -11.22
C PHE A 20 15.10 -1.68 -10.80
N GLY A 21 16.13 -1.14 -11.43
CA GLY A 21 17.48 -1.10 -10.89
C GLY A 21 17.54 -0.29 -9.59
N THR A 22 18.66 -0.39 -8.87
CA THR A 22 18.81 0.12 -7.49
C THR A 22 19.12 1.63 -7.43
N GLU A 23 18.74 2.38 -8.46
CA GLU A 23 19.04 3.80 -8.65
C GLU A 23 17.75 4.49 -9.13
N ALA A 24 17.57 5.76 -8.74
CA ALA A 24 16.42 6.63 -9.01
C ALA A 24 15.16 6.38 -8.16
N TRP A 25 15.16 6.97 -6.96
CA TRP A 25 13.94 7.54 -6.35
C TRP A 25 14.01 9.08 -6.45
N ASP A 26 14.48 9.60 -7.59
CA ASP A 26 14.66 11.04 -7.79
C ASP A 26 14.16 11.58 -9.15
N GLU A 27 13.62 10.77 -10.07
CA GLU A 27 13.31 11.27 -11.43
C GLU A 27 12.03 10.71 -12.09
N THR A 28 10.96 10.39 -11.34
CA THR A 28 9.68 10.01 -12.00
C THR A 28 8.47 10.77 -11.48
N ILE A 29 8.62 12.09 -11.35
CA ILE A 29 7.57 13.06 -11.69
C ILE A 29 8.17 14.01 -12.75
N GLU A 30 8.58 13.46 -13.88
CA GLU A 30 8.47 14.22 -15.12
C GLU A 30 7.21 13.68 -15.77
N ALA A 31 6.18 14.53 -15.79
CA ALA A 31 5.06 14.34 -16.67
C ALA A 31 5.62 14.03 -18.06
N GLU A 32 5.09 13.01 -18.71
CA GLU A 32 5.32 12.76 -20.11
C GLU A 32 4.70 13.93 -20.90
N GLU A 33 5.34 15.10 -20.86
CA GLU A 33 5.12 16.17 -21.80
C GLU A 33 5.55 15.61 -23.14
N ARG A 34 4.59 15.08 -23.89
CA ARG A 34 4.71 14.98 -25.34
C ARG A 34 5.00 16.39 -25.83
N THR A 35 6.28 16.73 -26.01
CA THR A 35 6.66 17.94 -26.72
C THR A 35 6.03 17.80 -28.12
N PRO A 36 5.05 18.64 -28.49
CA PRO A 36 4.53 18.59 -29.84
C PRO A 36 5.71 18.90 -30.75
N VAL A 37 5.91 18.06 -31.76
CA VAL A 37 6.82 18.38 -32.86
C VAL A 37 6.28 19.68 -33.46
N PHE A 38 6.93 20.79 -33.12
CA PHE A 38 6.66 22.09 -33.73
C PHE A 38 7.02 21.97 -35.21
N VAL A 39 6.01 21.62 -36.02
CA VAL A 39 6.08 21.84 -37.46
C VAL A 39 6.12 23.35 -37.63
N GLU A 40 7.26 23.87 -38.08
CA GLU A 40 7.45 25.28 -38.44
C GLU A 40 6.40 25.69 -39.49
N GLY A 41 5.22 26.12 -39.04
CA GLY A 41 4.09 26.40 -39.93
C GLY A 41 2.83 26.95 -39.27
N GLU A 42 2.50 26.61 -38.02
CA GLU A 42 1.33 27.17 -37.31
C GLU A 42 1.76 28.00 -36.09
N LYS A 43 1.68 29.33 -36.22
CA LYS A 43 2.14 30.32 -35.22
C LYS A 43 1.14 30.65 -34.11
N ASP A 44 0.03 29.93 -34.02
CA ASP A 44 -1.02 30.24 -33.04
C ASP A 44 -1.21 29.08 -32.05
N PRO A 45 -0.61 29.17 -30.85
CA PRO A 45 -0.74 28.13 -29.82
C PRO A 45 -2.20 27.96 -29.35
N ILE A 46 -3.04 28.99 -29.48
CA ILE A 46 -4.47 28.90 -29.16
C ILE A 46 -5.17 28.04 -30.21
N ARG A 47 -4.86 28.25 -31.50
CA ARG A 47 -5.42 27.44 -32.58
C ARG A 47 -4.98 25.99 -32.52
N LEU A 48 -3.73 25.74 -32.13
CA LEU A 48 -3.22 24.38 -31.86
C LEU A 48 -4.02 23.72 -30.73
N TYR A 49 -4.16 24.41 -29.60
CA TYR A 49 -4.93 23.93 -28.46
C TYR A 49 -6.40 23.65 -28.82
N LEU A 50 -7.06 24.57 -29.54
CA LEU A 50 -8.46 24.39 -29.96
C LEU A 50 -8.63 23.22 -30.93
N LYS A 51 -7.65 22.96 -31.80
CA LYS A 51 -7.65 21.82 -32.70
C LYS A 51 -7.44 20.51 -31.93
N GLU A 52 -6.55 20.50 -30.95
CA GLU A 52 -6.30 19.35 -30.08
C GLU A 52 -7.51 19.05 -29.18
N MET A 53 -8.10 20.05 -28.52
CA MET A 53 -9.31 19.89 -27.70
C MET A 53 -10.54 19.55 -28.55
N GLY A 54 -10.66 20.11 -29.75
CA GLY A 54 -11.75 19.82 -30.69
C GLY A 54 -11.67 18.43 -31.32
N ALA A 55 -10.53 17.75 -31.24
CA ALA A 55 -10.35 16.36 -31.65
C ALA A 55 -10.77 15.34 -30.57
N VAL A 56 -10.96 15.78 -29.32
CA VAL A 56 -11.45 14.92 -28.23
C VAL A 56 -12.97 14.81 -28.32
N PRO A 57 -13.53 13.62 -28.57
CA PRO A 57 -14.98 13.45 -28.63
C PRO A 57 -15.62 13.71 -27.25
N LEU A 58 -16.80 14.30 -27.25
CA LEU A 58 -17.60 14.44 -26.03
C LEU A 58 -17.98 13.06 -25.48
N LEU A 59 -18.02 12.94 -24.16
CA LEU A 59 -18.47 11.71 -23.50
C LEU A 59 -19.97 11.51 -23.73
N THR A 60 -20.34 10.27 -24.04
CA THR A 60 -21.74 9.83 -23.95
C THR A 60 -22.08 9.50 -22.50
N LYS A 61 -23.36 9.48 -22.15
CA LYS A 61 -23.80 9.08 -20.81
C LYS A 61 -23.27 7.69 -20.43
N GLU A 62 -23.24 6.76 -21.37
CA GLU A 62 -22.67 5.42 -21.18
C GLU A 62 -21.16 5.47 -20.96
N GLY A 63 -20.45 6.34 -21.69
CA GLY A 63 -19.01 6.58 -21.52
C GLY A 63 -18.68 7.19 -20.15
N GLU A 64 -19.49 8.13 -19.66
CA GLU A 64 -19.35 8.69 -18.30
C GLU A 64 -19.50 7.60 -17.23
N VAL A 65 -20.49 6.73 -17.37
CA VAL A 65 -20.70 5.60 -16.43
C VAL A 65 -19.55 4.61 -16.50
N GLU A 66 -19.02 4.31 -17.70
CA GLU A 66 -17.89 3.41 -17.86
C GLU A 66 -16.62 3.94 -17.20
N ILE A 67 -16.31 5.23 -17.40
CA ILE A 67 -15.16 5.90 -16.77
C ILE A 67 -15.35 5.90 -15.24
N ALA A 68 -16.52 6.27 -14.74
CA ALA A 68 -16.80 6.28 -13.30
C ALA A 68 -16.63 4.89 -12.67
N ARG A 69 -17.15 3.84 -13.33
CA ARG A 69 -16.97 2.46 -12.88
C ARG A 69 -15.50 2.06 -12.88
N LYS A 70 -14.76 2.39 -13.94
CA LYS A 70 -13.33 2.09 -14.03
C LYS A 70 -12.56 2.77 -12.89
N ILE A 71 -12.77 4.06 -12.64
CA ILE A 71 -12.14 4.78 -11.54
C ILE A 71 -12.45 4.12 -10.19
N GLU A 72 -13.69 3.69 -9.97
CA GLU A 72 -14.09 3.03 -8.72
C GLU A 72 -13.42 1.65 -8.56
N GLU A 73 -13.34 0.85 -9.63
CA GLU A 73 -12.61 -0.42 -9.64
C GLU A 73 -11.12 -0.22 -9.32
N GLU A 74 -10.49 0.80 -9.91
CA GLU A 74 -9.09 1.14 -9.65
C GLU A 74 -8.87 1.64 -8.22
N ARG A 75 -9.78 2.48 -7.70
CA ARG A 75 -9.76 2.92 -6.30
C ARG A 75 -9.87 1.76 -5.33
N GLU A 76 -10.75 0.79 -5.62
CA GLU A 76 -10.92 -0.39 -4.78
C GLU A 76 -9.63 -1.22 -4.71
N LYS A 77 -8.82 -1.27 -5.78
CA LYS A 77 -7.49 -1.91 -5.73
C LYS A 77 -6.56 -1.23 -4.72
N VAL A 78 -6.54 0.11 -4.71
CA VAL A 78 -5.73 0.91 -3.76
C VAL A 78 -6.19 0.62 -2.32
N VAL A 79 -7.50 0.69 -2.06
CA VAL A 79 -8.09 0.35 -0.74
C VAL A 79 -7.69 -1.05 -0.32
N ARG A 80 -7.82 -2.04 -1.21
CA ARG A 80 -7.45 -3.42 -0.96
C ARG A 80 -5.98 -3.56 -0.55
N VAL A 81 -5.06 -2.88 -1.24
CA VAL A 81 -3.63 -2.90 -0.90
C VAL A 81 -3.39 -2.28 0.48
N VAL A 82 -3.87 -1.05 0.69
CA VAL A 82 -3.61 -0.25 1.89
C VAL A 82 -4.18 -0.91 3.14
N PHE A 83 -5.42 -1.37 3.11
CA PHE A 83 -6.10 -1.96 4.27
C PHE A 83 -5.86 -3.46 4.46
N SER A 84 -5.12 -4.12 3.56
CA SER A 84 -4.58 -5.46 3.82
C SER A 84 -3.36 -5.44 4.75
N LEU A 85 -2.77 -4.27 4.99
CA LEU A 85 -1.53 -4.14 5.75
C LEU A 85 -1.78 -4.10 7.28
N PRO A 86 -0.99 -4.83 8.09
CA PRO A 86 -1.15 -4.85 9.54
C PRO A 86 -1.05 -3.46 10.20
N PHE A 87 -0.19 -2.60 9.66
CA PHE A 87 -0.02 -1.22 10.12
C PHE A 87 -1.30 -0.41 10.01
N THR A 88 -1.88 -0.37 8.80
CA THR A 88 -3.13 0.35 8.52
C THR A 88 -4.28 -0.16 9.38
N LEU A 89 -4.41 -1.49 9.53
CA LEU A 89 -5.44 -2.09 10.37
C LEU A 89 -5.31 -1.68 11.84
N ARG A 90 -4.10 -1.61 12.39
CA ARG A 90 -3.91 -1.08 13.75
C ARG A 90 -4.31 0.38 13.85
N LYS A 91 -3.94 1.19 12.86
CA LYS A 91 -4.27 2.62 12.86
C LYS A 91 -5.76 2.86 12.75
N ILE A 92 -6.49 2.11 11.93
CA ILE A 92 -7.95 2.29 11.83
C ILE A 92 -8.68 1.88 13.12
N ILE A 93 -8.19 0.85 13.81
CA ILE A 93 -8.70 0.47 15.14
C ILE A 93 -8.45 1.60 16.15
N THR A 94 -7.26 2.21 16.13
CA THR A 94 -6.97 3.38 16.97
C THR A 94 -7.85 4.58 16.60
N LEU A 95 -8.04 4.84 15.30
CA LEU A 95 -8.89 5.92 14.81
C LEU A 95 -10.33 5.75 15.30
N GLY A 96 -10.86 4.52 15.28
CA GLY A 96 -12.17 4.21 15.87
C GLY A 96 -12.28 4.60 17.33
N ARG A 97 -11.23 4.37 18.14
CA ARG A 97 -11.19 4.76 19.55
C ARG A 97 -11.12 6.26 19.75
N MET A 98 -10.30 6.96 18.94
CA MET A 98 -10.20 8.44 18.97
C MET A 98 -11.52 9.10 18.54
N VAL A 99 -12.16 8.54 17.52
CA VAL A 99 -13.52 8.92 17.12
C VAL A 99 -14.48 8.66 18.26
N ARG A 100 -14.42 7.53 18.97
CA ARG A 100 -15.30 7.29 20.12
C ARG A 100 -15.05 8.27 21.27
N SER A 101 -13.81 8.64 21.57
CA SER A 101 -13.46 9.56 22.65
C SER A 101 -13.69 11.04 22.31
N GLY A 102 -13.93 11.37 21.05
CA GLY A 102 -14.11 12.74 20.58
C GLY A 102 -12.82 13.45 20.22
N GLU A 103 -11.67 12.78 20.29
CA GLU A 103 -10.36 13.32 19.89
C GLU A 103 -10.22 13.51 18.37
N ALA A 104 -10.97 12.74 17.58
CA ALA A 104 -10.99 12.84 16.13
C ALA A 104 -12.40 13.22 15.61
N PRO A 105 -12.51 14.23 14.74
CA PRO A 105 -13.78 14.65 14.16
C PRO A 105 -14.25 13.62 13.11
N LEU A 106 -15.36 12.94 13.38
CA LEU A 106 -15.90 11.93 12.46
C LEU A 106 -16.27 12.53 11.09
N ALA A 107 -16.78 13.75 11.06
CA ALA A 107 -17.22 14.44 9.83
C ALA A 107 -16.10 14.62 8.80
N GLU A 108 -14.84 14.76 9.25
CA GLU A 108 -13.67 14.84 8.37
C GLU A 108 -13.21 13.47 7.86
N ILE A 109 -13.66 12.38 8.50
CA ILE A 109 -13.17 11.03 8.24
C ILE A 109 -14.08 10.27 7.27
N ILE A 110 -15.40 10.45 7.38
CA ILE A 110 -16.39 9.72 6.58
C ILE A 110 -16.95 10.56 5.44
N GLN A 111 -17.33 9.89 4.36
CA GLN A 111 -18.02 10.50 3.22
C GLN A 111 -19.33 11.16 3.70
N ASN A 112 -19.59 12.36 3.18
CA ASN A 112 -20.77 13.20 3.46
C ASN A 112 -20.97 13.58 4.93
N GLY A 113 -19.98 13.34 5.81
CA GLY A 113 -20.14 13.60 7.25
C GLY A 113 -20.36 15.07 7.62
N GLU A 114 -20.02 16.03 6.74
CA GLU A 114 -20.25 17.46 6.96
C GLU A 114 -21.70 17.89 6.71
N GLU A 115 -22.46 17.08 5.96
CA GLU A 115 -23.86 17.34 5.62
C GLU A 115 -24.81 16.78 6.69
N GLU A 116 -24.28 16.04 7.66
CA GLU A 116 -25.04 15.30 8.66
C GLU A 116 -25.40 16.17 9.88
N THR A 117 -26.60 15.96 10.41
CA THR A 117 -27.03 16.61 11.65
C THR A 117 -26.22 16.08 12.85
N GLU A 118 -26.13 16.86 13.92
CA GLU A 118 -25.39 16.47 15.12
C GLU A 118 -25.92 15.16 15.76
N GLU A 119 -27.24 14.97 15.74
CA GLU A 119 -27.88 13.72 16.21
C GLU A 119 -27.46 12.52 15.37
N HIS A 120 -27.42 12.67 14.04
CA HIS A 120 -27.00 11.59 13.15
C HIS A 120 -25.50 11.29 13.29
N LEU A 121 -24.66 12.32 13.46
CA LEU A 121 -23.24 12.15 13.72
C LEU A 121 -22.94 11.36 15.00
N LEU A 122 -23.78 11.47 16.04
CA LEU A 122 -23.64 10.65 17.25
C LEU A 122 -23.91 9.16 16.97
N LEU A 123 -24.94 8.85 16.17
CA LEU A 123 -25.25 7.48 15.76
C LEU A 123 -24.15 6.91 14.87
N GLU A 124 -23.66 7.71 13.91
CA GLU A 124 -22.56 7.35 13.03
C GLU A 124 -21.26 7.13 13.81
N ARG A 125 -20.98 7.92 14.85
CA ARG A 125 -19.81 7.72 15.73
C ARG A 125 -19.85 6.36 16.41
N LYS A 126 -21.03 5.97 16.90
CA LYS A 126 -21.23 4.64 17.49
C LYS A 126 -21.07 3.53 16.45
N ARG A 127 -21.69 3.66 15.27
CA ARG A 127 -21.57 2.70 14.16
C ARG A 127 -20.11 2.54 13.75
N PHE A 128 -19.41 3.64 13.51
CA PHE A 128 -18.00 3.67 13.11
C PHE A 128 -17.16 2.89 14.12
N PHE A 129 -17.31 3.19 15.41
CA PHE A 129 -16.60 2.47 16.46
C PHE A 129 -16.91 0.96 16.46
N GLU A 130 -18.18 0.57 16.37
CA GLU A 130 -18.57 -0.85 16.33
C GLU A 130 -17.96 -1.60 15.15
N VAL A 131 -17.90 -0.96 13.97
CA VAL A 131 -17.23 -1.54 12.80
C VAL A 131 -15.72 -1.67 13.04
N THR A 132 -15.06 -0.67 13.64
CA THR A 132 -13.63 -0.78 13.97
C THR A 132 -13.32 -1.89 14.98
N GLU A 133 -14.22 -2.17 15.93
CA GLU A 133 -14.06 -3.29 16.86
C GLU A 133 -14.29 -4.65 16.18
N LYS A 134 -15.21 -4.74 15.21
CA LYS A 134 -15.34 -5.94 14.34
C LYS A 134 -14.06 -6.18 13.55
N ILE A 135 -13.46 -5.13 12.99
CA ILE A 135 -12.16 -5.19 12.30
C ILE A 135 -11.07 -5.68 13.26
N ASN A 136 -11.04 -5.17 14.50
CA ASN A 136 -10.10 -5.65 15.53
C ASN A 136 -10.27 -7.16 15.78
N GLY A 137 -11.51 -7.65 15.95
CA GLY A 137 -11.79 -9.07 16.12
C GLY A 137 -11.28 -9.93 14.95
N LEU A 138 -11.53 -9.50 13.71
CA LEU A 138 -11.01 -10.17 12.51
C LEU A 138 -9.48 -10.11 12.43
N TYR A 139 -8.87 -8.99 12.82
CA TYR A 139 -7.43 -8.81 12.85
C TYR A 139 -6.74 -9.72 13.88
N GLN A 140 -7.33 -9.92 15.06
CA GLN A 140 -6.80 -10.89 16.04
C GLN A 140 -6.92 -12.33 15.53
N LYS A 141 -8.06 -12.70 14.91
CA LYS A 141 -8.21 -14.01 14.25
C LYS A 141 -7.15 -14.21 13.17
N ARG A 142 -6.91 -13.20 12.33
CA ARG A 142 -5.84 -13.19 11.33
C ARG A 142 -4.50 -13.53 11.96
N LYS A 143 -4.09 -12.83 13.02
CA LYS A 143 -2.84 -13.12 13.74
C LYS A 143 -2.73 -14.57 14.19
N GLY A 144 -3.82 -15.16 14.70
CA GLY A 144 -3.89 -16.57 15.06
C GLY A 144 -3.65 -17.51 13.87
N TYR A 145 -4.30 -17.26 12.73
CA TYR A 145 -4.10 -18.04 11.50
C TYR A 145 -2.66 -17.98 11.00
N LEU A 146 -2.00 -16.82 11.07
CA LEU A 146 -0.60 -16.67 10.68
C LEU A 146 0.37 -17.40 11.60
N LYS A 147 0.09 -17.39 12.90
CA LYS A 147 0.91 -18.11 13.87
C LYS A 147 0.88 -19.60 13.54
N ARG A 148 -0.32 -20.15 13.31
CA ARG A 148 -0.51 -21.53 12.85
C ARG A 148 0.17 -21.81 11.52
N LEU A 149 0.13 -20.87 10.57
CA LEU A 149 0.80 -21.02 9.28
C LEU A 149 2.32 -21.16 9.47
N LYS A 150 2.94 -20.31 10.28
CA LYS A 150 4.37 -20.38 10.60
C LYS A 150 4.74 -21.70 11.31
N GLU A 151 3.89 -22.18 12.21
CA GLU A 151 4.09 -23.44 12.92
C GLU A 151 3.92 -24.68 12.02
N THR A 152 2.99 -24.61 11.04
CA THR A 152 2.69 -25.71 10.11
C THR A 152 3.66 -25.78 8.93
N THR A 153 4.48 -24.74 8.73
CA THR A 153 5.51 -24.72 7.69
C THR A 153 6.83 -25.20 8.32
N PRO A 154 7.22 -26.49 8.23
CA PRO A 154 8.45 -26.95 8.87
C PRO A 154 9.66 -26.22 8.30
N ILE A 155 10.45 -25.65 9.22
CA ILE A 155 11.78 -25.10 9.00
C ILE A 155 12.66 -26.20 8.40
N THR A 156 13.07 -26.05 7.15
CA THR A 156 14.09 -26.91 6.54
C THR A 156 15.45 -26.58 7.14
N LEU A 157 15.83 -27.30 8.18
CA LEU A 157 17.23 -27.58 8.51
C LEU A 157 17.40 -29.07 8.82
N VAL A 158 17.10 -29.94 7.85
CA VAL A 158 17.72 -31.27 7.81
C VAL A 158 18.87 -31.17 6.83
N LYS A 159 20.08 -31.05 7.37
CA LYS A 159 21.31 -31.37 6.65
C LYS A 159 21.22 -32.82 6.20
N GLY A 160 21.35 -33.04 4.90
CA GLY A 160 21.59 -34.36 4.33
C GLY A 160 20.44 -34.89 3.50
N GLY A 161 20.72 -35.07 2.21
CA GLY A 161 20.19 -36.16 1.40
C GLY A 161 18.68 -36.17 1.14
N SER A 162 18.35 -35.83 -0.11
CA SER A 162 17.28 -36.48 -0.87
C SER A 162 15.82 -36.04 -0.62
N ARG A 163 15.19 -35.64 -1.74
CA ARG A 163 13.76 -35.30 -1.97
C ARG A 163 13.31 -33.91 -1.50
N LYS A 164 13.39 -32.95 -2.44
CA LYS A 164 12.47 -31.80 -2.48
C LYS A 164 11.05 -32.35 -2.59
N ARG A 165 10.34 -32.48 -1.46
CA ARG A 165 8.88 -32.51 -1.47
C ARG A 165 8.43 -31.05 -1.45
N ASP A 166 7.63 -30.65 -2.41
CA ASP A 166 6.96 -29.35 -2.37
C ASP A 166 6.09 -29.29 -1.12
N ILE A 167 6.57 -28.60 -0.09
CA ILE A 167 5.81 -28.27 1.11
C ILE A 167 4.94 -27.07 0.73
N SER A 168 3.85 -27.34 0.02
CA SER A 168 2.80 -26.35 -0.18
C SER A 168 2.13 -26.11 1.18
N PRO A 169 1.86 -24.87 1.60
CA PRO A 169 1.11 -24.63 2.83
C PRO A 169 -0.24 -25.34 2.75
N PRO A 170 -0.88 -25.70 3.89
CA PRO A 170 -2.20 -26.32 3.85
C PRO A 170 -3.14 -25.38 3.09
N TYR A 171 -3.56 -25.76 1.87
CA TYR A 171 -4.37 -24.93 0.99
C TYR A 171 -5.59 -24.35 1.72
N ALA A 172 -6.18 -25.15 2.62
CA ALA A 172 -7.26 -24.74 3.51
C ALA A 172 -6.93 -23.52 4.38
N LEU A 173 -5.71 -23.42 4.93
CA LEU A 173 -5.32 -22.28 5.79
C LEU A 173 -5.05 -21.01 4.98
N ILE A 174 -4.53 -21.13 3.75
CA ILE A 174 -4.42 -20.00 2.82
C ILE A 174 -5.81 -19.47 2.50
N LYS A 175 -6.75 -20.35 2.15
CA LYS A 175 -8.13 -19.98 1.85
C LYS A 175 -8.81 -19.26 3.02
N VAL A 176 -8.64 -19.76 4.24
CA VAL A 176 -9.16 -19.09 5.46
C VAL A 176 -8.55 -17.70 5.66
N LEU A 177 -7.28 -17.49 5.32
CA LEU A 177 -6.64 -16.18 5.40
C LEU A 177 -7.13 -15.21 4.30
N GLU A 178 -7.48 -15.73 3.12
CA GLU A 178 -8.13 -14.97 2.03
C GLU A 178 -9.53 -14.55 2.44
N GLU A 179 -10.37 -15.49 2.88
CA GLU A 179 -11.73 -15.22 3.38
C GLU A 179 -11.70 -14.21 4.52
N ASN A 180 -10.76 -14.35 5.46
CA ASN A 180 -10.58 -13.39 6.55
C ASN A 180 -10.14 -12.01 6.05
N ARG A 181 -9.29 -11.92 5.01
CA ARG A 181 -8.92 -10.63 4.41
C ARG A 181 -10.14 -9.99 3.78
N ASP A 182 -10.92 -10.74 3.01
CA ASP A 182 -12.06 -10.20 2.29
C ASP A 182 -13.15 -9.72 3.28
N GLN A 183 -13.34 -10.43 4.39
CA GLN A 183 -14.17 -9.96 5.52
C GLN A 183 -13.66 -8.65 6.14
N ILE A 184 -12.33 -8.49 6.29
CA ILE A 184 -11.74 -7.24 6.81
C ILE A 184 -12.00 -6.10 5.82
N LEU A 185 -11.78 -6.33 4.52
CA LEU A 185 -11.97 -5.31 3.48
C LEU A 185 -13.44 -4.90 3.38
N GLU A 186 -14.37 -5.85 3.44
CA GLU A 186 -15.82 -5.56 3.51
C GLU A 186 -16.14 -4.64 4.70
N LYS A 187 -15.59 -4.94 5.88
CA LYS A 187 -15.80 -4.10 7.07
C LYS A 187 -15.10 -2.74 6.97
N VAL A 188 -14.01 -2.63 6.23
CA VAL A 188 -13.37 -1.33 5.93
C VAL A 188 -14.26 -0.52 4.99
N ARG A 189 -14.90 -1.14 3.99
CA ARG A 189 -15.88 -0.46 3.12
C ARG A 189 -17.07 0.08 3.93
N ASP A 190 -17.54 -0.67 4.93
CA ASP A 190 -18.61 -0.24 5.84
C ASP A 190 -18.27 1.05 6.63
N LEU A 191 -16.97 1.44 6.72
CA LEU A 191 -16.56 2.68 7.37
C LEU A 191 -16.80 3.93 6.51
N ARG A 192 -16.97 3.77 5.18
CA ARG A 192 -17.22 4.88 4.23
C ARG A 192 -16.22 6.03 4.37
N LEU A 193 -14.92 5.72 4.35
CA LEU A 193 -13.86 6.72 4.52
C LEU A 193 -13.81 7.70 3.33
N LYS A 194 -13.51 8.97 3.60
CA LYS A 194 -13.17 9.93 2.55
C LYS A 194 -11.91 9.51 1.79
N GLU A 195 -11.80 9.90 0.52
CA GLU A 195 -10.63 9.62 -0.32
C GLU A 195 -9.35 10.19 0.30
N ASP A 196 -9.41 11.41 0.85
CA ASP A 196 -8.29 12.09 1.51
C ASP A 196 -7.73 11.31 2.73
N VAL A 197 -8.59 10.58 3.42
CA VAL A 197 -8.16 9.72 4.54
C VAL A 197 -7.39 8.52 4.01
N ILE A 198 -7.86 7.92 2.90
CA ILE A 198 -7.23 6.77 2.27
C ILE A 198 -5.87 7.17 1.67
N THR A 199 -5.79 8.32 0.99
CA THR A 199 -4.53 8.87 0.47
C THR A 199 -3.56 9.18 1.61
N THR A 200 -4.02 9.72 2.74
CA THR A 200 -3.18 9.95 3.93
C THR A 200 -2.52 8.65 4.42
N PHE A 201 -3.26 7.54 4.45
CA PHE A 201 -2.69 6.22 4.78
C PHE A 201 -1.67 5.75 3.74
N SER A 202 -1.94 5.98 2.45
CA SER A 202 -1.03 5.58 1.36
C SER A 202 0.28 6.40 1.39
N GLU A 203 0.20 7.70 1.65
CA GLU A 203 1.35 8.58 1.80
C GLU A 203 2.19 8.25 3.03
N GLU A 204 1.55 7.94 4.15
CA GLU A 204 2.28 7.52 5.34
C GLU A 204 3.01 6.19 5.12
N LEU A 205 2.39 5.26 4.40
CA LEU A 205 3.05 4.02 3.97
C LEU A 205 4.31 4.32 3.16
N LYS A 206 4.20 5.17 2.12
CA LYS A 206 5.33 5.59 1.28
C LYS A 206 6.44 6.21 2.13
N ARG A 207 6.11 7.16 3.00
CA ARG A 207 7.07 7.83 3.91
C ARG A 207 7.81 6.85 4.81
N LEU A 208 7.11 5.88 5.39
CA LEU A 208 7.74 4.88 6.26
C LEU A 208 8.72 3.97 5.50
N ILE A 209 8.35 3.56 4.28
CA ILE A 209 9.21 2.70 3.45
C ILE A 209 10.45 3.46 2.99
N LEU A 210 10.28 4.70 2.53
CA LEU A 210 11.40 5.58 2.14
C LEU A 210 12.42 5.76 3.27
N HIS A 211 11.94 5.95 4.50
CA HIS A 211 12.82 6.05 5.66
C HIS A 211 13.60 4.75 5.91
N ILE A 212 12.96 3.57 5.79
CA ILE A 212 13.68 2.29 5.93
C ILE A 212 14.70 2.10 4.79
N ASP A 213 14.38 2.52 3.57
CA ASP A 213 15.31 2.54 2.44
C ASP A 213 16.53 3.42 2.72
N GLU A 214 16.33 4.61 3.28
CA GLU A 214 17.41 5.51 3.66
C GLU A 214 18.35 4.87 4.70
N LEU A 215 17.79 4.17 5.70
CA LEU A 215 18.57 3.42 6.68
C LEU A 215 19.40 2.30 6.03
N HIS A 216 18.82 1.56 5.07
CA HIS A 216 19.57 0.57 4.30
C HIS A 216 20.69 1.18 3.46
N ARG A 217 20.44 2.34 2.82
CA ARG A 217 21.47 3.09 2.08
C ARG A 217 22.59 3.57 2.99
N LYS A 218 22.29 4.08 4.19
CA LYS A 218 23.28 4.45 5.21
C LYS A 218 24.17 3.26 5.60
N ILE A 219 23.59 2.09 5.85
CA ILE A 219 24.34 0.85 6.12
C ILE A 219 25.24 0.47 4.93
N ALA A 220 24.73 0.55 3.70
CA ALA A 220 25.50 0.24 2.50
C ALA A 220 26.68 1.22 2.31
N ASN A 221 26.46 2.51 2.53
CA ASN A 221 27.49 3.55 2.42
C ASN A 221 28.59 3.38 3.47
N ILE A 222 28.23 3.08 4.73
CA ILE A 222 29.20 2.79 5.80
C ILE A 222 30.04 1.54 5.44
N ARG A 223 29.41 0.50 4.89
CA ARG A 223 30.13 -0.70 4.41
C ARG A 223 31.06 -0.39 3.24
N LYS A 224 30.70 0.51 2.31
CA LYS A 224 31.59 0.96 1.22
C LYS A 224 32.79 1.77 1.76
N ARG A 225 32.57 2.60 2.80
CA ARG A 225 33.62 3.38 3.49
C ARG A 225 34.65 2.54 4.26
N LYS A 226 34.41 1.23 4.48
CA LYS A 226 35.40 0.27 5.01
C LYS A 226 36.74 0.28 4.27
N ARG A 227 36.78 0.78 3.03
CA ARG A 227 38.02 0.83 2.24
C ARG A 227 39.01 1.93 2.66
N VAL A 228 38.65 2.91 3.51
CA VAL A 228 39.45 4.16 3.59
C VAL A 228 39.93 4.64 4.97
N ARG A 229 39.24 4.45 6.13
CA ARG A 229 39.77 5.11 7.37
C ARG A 229 39.26 4.75 8.80
N TYR A 230 38.51 3.67 9.04
CA TYR A 230 37.89 3.40 10.37
C TYR A 230 38.31 2.07 11.02
N SER A 231 38.27 2.02 12.36
CA SER A 231 38.36 0.76 13.13
C SER A 231 37.15 -0.13 12.82
N LYS A 232 37.40 -1.39 12.49
CA LYS A 232 36.38 -2.40 12.14
C LYS A 232 35.24 -2.48 13.18
N SER A 233 35.55 -2.24 14.45
CA SER A 233 34.60 -2.31 15.58
C SER A 233 33.60 -1.16 15.62
N GLU A 234 33.99 0.06 15.27
CA GLU A 234 33.11 1.24 15.33
C GLU A 234 32.05 1.22 14.23
N ILE A 235 32.47 0.84 13.02
CA ILE A 235 31.57 0.61 11.87
C ILE A 235 30.53 -0.46 12.20
N GLU A 236 30.95 -1.55 12.85
CA GLU A 236 30.06 -2.65 13.18
C GLU A 236 29.01 -2.22 14.22
N LYS A 237 29.40 -1.45 15.24
CA LYS A 237 28.47 -0.85 16.20
C LYS A 237 27.46 0.10 15.56
N GLU A 238 27.89 0.91 14.60
CA GLU A 238 27.01 1.86 13.89
C GLU A 238 26.03 1.14 12.94
N CYS A 239 26.51 0.14 12.20
CA CYS A 239 25.64 -0.72 11.38
C CYS A 239 24.60 -1.44 12.24
N GLU A 240 25.00 -1.94 13.41
CA GLU A 240 24.10 -2.63 14.34
C GLU A 240 23.03 -1.69 14.91
N ARG A 241 23.37 -0.42 15.14
CA ARG A 241 22.40 0.61 15.54
C ARG A 241 21.30 0.76 14.49
N TYR A 242 21.67 0.97 13.23
CA TYR A 242 20.69 1.11 12.15
C TYR A 242 19.89 -0.17 11.91
N ARG A 243 20.50 -1.36 12.04
CA ARG A 243 19.75 -2.62 11.98
C ARG A 243 18.69 -2.72 13.06
N LYS A 244 19.01 -2.35 14.30
CA LYS A 244 18.04 -2.31 15.41
C LYS A 244 16.92 -1.31 15.15
N GLU A 245 17.21 -0.17 14.54
CA GLU A 245 16.17 0.79 14.14
C GLU A 245 15.27 0.24 13.04
N ILE A 246 15.83 -0.43 12.03
CA ILE A 246 15.07 -1.11 10.97
C ILE A 246 14.18 -2.18 11.60
N GLU A 247 14.72 -3.03 12.48
CA GLU A 247 13.96 -4.09 13.14
C GLU A 247 12.81 -3.54 14.00
N LYS A 248 13.05 -2.44 14.74
CA LYS A 248 12.00 -1.72 15.46
C LYS A 248 10.89 -1.25 14.52
N LYS A 249 11.24 -0.64 13.38
CA LYS A 249 10.28 -0.17 12.37
C LYS A 249 9.52 -1.33 11.73
N GLU A 250 10.19 -2.43 11.39
CA GLU A 250 9.55 -3.65 10.86
C GLU A 250 8.56 -4.25 11.86
N SER A 251 8.91 -4.26 13.15
CA SER A 251 8.04 -4.74 14.22
C SER A 251 6.81 -3.84 14.40
N VAL A 252 7.01 -2.52 14.40
CA VAL A 252 5.94 -1.52 14.46
C VAL A 252 5.03 -1.59 13.24
N PHE A 253 5.55 -1.93 12.06
CA PHE A 253 4.74 -2.11 10.87
C PHE A 253 4.06 -3.49 10.83
N GLY A 254 4.69 -4.50 11.43
CA GLY A 254 4.22 -5.89 11.47
C GLY A 254 4.55 -6.68 10.20
N MET A 255 5.57 -6.25 9.45
CA MET A 255 6.04 -6.92 8.23
C MET A 255 7.52 -6.61 7.96
N LYS A 256 8.16 -7.44 7.14
CA LYS A 256 9.55 -7.25 6.74
C LYS A 256 9.68 -6.25 5.60
N PHE A 257 10.82 -5.58 5.54
CA PHE A 257 11.08 -4.54 4.55
C PHE A 257 10.93 -5.03 3.10
N VAL A 258 11.35 -6.26 2.81
CA VAL A 258 11.19 -6.89 1.48
C VAL A 258 9.71 -6.96 1.08
N GLU A 259 8.85 -7.30 2.03
CA GLU A 259 7.41 -7.40 1.83
C GLU A 259 6.81 -5.99 1.65
N MET A 260 7.34 -4.99 2.37
CA MET A 260 6.85 -3.60 2.26
C MET A 260 7.10 -3.06 0.85
N ARG A 261 8.27 -3.35 0.28
CA ARG A 261 8.60 -2.97 -1.10
C ARG A 261 7.67 -3.62 -2.12
N LYS A 262 7.27 -4.89 -1.91
CA LYS A 262 6.28 -5.55 -2.76
C LYS A 262 4.93 -4.84 -2.69
N ALA A 263 4.43 -4.57 -1.49
CA ALA A 263 3.17 -3.84 -1.29
C ALA A 263 3.21 -2.44 -1.91
N LEU A 264 4.33 -1.71 -1.75
CA LEU A 264 4.52 -0.39 -2.34
C LEU A 264 4.47 -0.42 -3.87
N ARG A 265 5.08 -1.44 -4.51
CA ARG A 265 5.02 -1.58 -5.96
C ARG A 265 3.59 -1.70 -6.46
N VAL A 266 2.77 -2.53 -5.81
CA VAL A 266 1.38 -2.71 -6.19
C VAL A 266 0.55 -1.47 -5.90
N LEU A 267 0.83 -0.78 -4.80
CA LEU A 267 0.18 0.49 -4.49
C LEU A 267 0.46 1.55 -5.56
N VAL A 268 1.73 1.76 -5.92
CA VAL A 268 2.12 2.75 -6.94
C VAL A 268 1.52 2.41 -8.30
N GLN A 269 1.50 1.13 -8.66
CA GLN A 269 0.84 0.69 -9.89
C GLN A 269 -0.67 0.99 -9.86
N GLY A 270 -1.36 0.68 -8.76
CA GLY A 270 -2.78 0.97 -8.62
C GLY A 270 -3.10 2.48 -8.63
N GLU A 271 -2.28 3.30 -7.97
CA GLU A 271 -2.45 4.77 -8.00
C GLU A 271 -2.21 5.34 -9.41
N ARG A 272 -1.28 4.77 -10.18
CA ARG A 272 -1.08 5.13 -11.59
C ARG A 272 -2.29 4.76 -12.43
N GLU A 273 -2.84 3.55 -12.26
CA GLU A 273 -4.04 3.10 -12.98
C GLU A 273 -5.26 3.99 -12.65
N VAL A 274 -5.41 4.45 -11.39
CA VAL A 274 -6.43 5.44 -11.00
C VAL A 274 -6.21 6.77 -11.73
N LEU A 275 -4.96 7.25 -11.83
CA LEU A 275 -4.65 8.52 -12.47
C LEU A 275 -4.84 8.47 -13.99
N GLU A 276 -4.52 7.35 -14.63
CA GLU A 276 -4.77 7.10 -16.06
C GLU A 276 -6.26 6.91 -16.39
N ALA A 277 -7.09 6.57 -15.41
CA ALA A 277 -8.53 6.45 -15.57
C ALA A 277 -9.30 7.78 -15.38
N LYS A 278 -8.66 8.79 -14.77
CA LYS A 278 -9.20 10.14 -14.57
C LYS A 278 -8.98 11.01 -15.80
#